data_AF-A0A2H6HCL7-F1
#
_entry.id   AF-A0A2H6HCL7-F1
#
_cell.length_a   1.000
_cell.length_b   1.000
_cell.length_c   1.000
_cell.angle_alpha   90.00
_cell.angle_beta   90.00
_cell.angle_gamma   90.00
#
_symmetry.space_group_name_H-M   'P 1'
#
loop_
_entity.id
_entity.type
_entity.pdbx_description
1 polymer ?
#
loop_
_entity_poly.entity_id
_entity_poly.type
_entity_poly.pdbx_seq_one_letter_code
_entity_poly.pdbx_strand_id
1 'polypeptide(L)'
;MFILDEPASGLNPRARVHLRELVAELNRMGRTIVISSHILSELEGMCSHLAVIDHGKVVVEGTVDELRNGAVGHRTVRVRVHETAVETTELWLRDQPEVGSVTVERDVCDFKFAGDDTVGAELLRRAIGADIPVFEWTLQGQSLESIFMSLTVGAGGDEL
;
A
#
# COMPACT_ATOMS: atom_id res chain seq x y z
N MET A 1 25.13 -1.38 -16.53
CA MET A 1 23.71 -1.73 -16.40
C MET A 1 23.63 -3.21 -16.11
N PHE A 2 22.87 -3.61 -15.11
CA PHE A 2 22.62 -5.01 -14.76
C PHE A 2 21.18 -5.36 -15.13
N ILE A 3 20.96 -6.57 -15.65
CA ILE A 3 19.62 -7.12 -15.92
C ILE A 3 19.56 -8.45 -15.18
N LEU A 4 18.60 -8.57 -14.27
CA LEU A 4 18.42 -9.73 -13.41
C LEU A 4 17.06 -10.34 -13.71
N ASP A 5 17.05 -11.56 -14.23
CA ASP A 5 15.84 -12.30 -14.50
C ASP A 5 15.49 -13.21 -13.32
N GLU A 6 14.39 -12.90 -12.64
CA GLU A 6 13.88 -13.67 -11.49
C GLU A 6 14.95 -13.94 -10.38
N PRO A 7 15.76 -12.95 -9.95
CA PRO A 7 16.93 -13.19 -9.11
C PRO A 7 16.61 -13.64 -7.68
N ALA A 8 15.37 -13.41 -7.21
CA ALA A 8 14.90 -13.83 -5.90
C ALA A 8 14.26 -15.24 -5.91
N SER A 9 14.06 -15.82 -7.09
CA SER A 9 13.44 -17.13 -7.24
C SER A 9 14.25 -18.23 -6.55
N GLY A 10 13.58 -19.03 -5.72
CA GLY A 10 14.21 -20.09 -4.94
C GLY A 10 15.08 -19.61 -3.77
N LEU A 11 15.18 -18.30 -3.52
CA LEU A 11 15.92 -17.79 -2.36
C LEU A 11 15.10 -17.93 -1.07
N ASN A 12 15.78 -18.38 -0.02
CA ASN A 12 15.25 -18.33 1.33
C ASN A 12 15.15 -16.87 1.82
N PRO A 13 14.38 -16.57 2.89
CA PRO A 13 14.14 -15.20 3.35
C PRO A 13 15.43 -14.39 3.61
N ARG A 14 16.48 -15.03 4.17
CA ARG A 14 17.75 -14.36 4.47
C ARG A 14 18.51 -13.97 3.19
N ALA A 15 18.50 -14.84 2.19
CA ALA A 15 19.15 -14.56 0.90
C ALA A 15 18.45 -13.44 0.13
N ARG A 16 17.11 -13.33 0.22
CA ARG A 16 16.36 -12.19 -0.38
C ARG A 16 16.74 -10.86 0.26
N VAL A 17 16.87 -10.82 1.59
CA VAL A 17 17.33 -9.61 2.29
C VAL A 17 18.72 -9.19 1.79
N HIS A 18 19.63 -10.16 1.64
CA HIS A 18 20.98 -9.87 1.15
C HIS A 18 20.99 -9.39 -0.31
N LEU A 19 20.16 -9.99 -1.18
CA LEU A 19 19.98 -9.53 -2.55
C LEU A 19 19.50 -8.08 -2.60
N ARG A 20 18.54 -7.70 -1.75
CA ARG A 20 18.06 -6.32 -1.63
C ARG A 20 19.17 -5.36 -1.22
N GLU A 21 19.98 -5.72 -0.24
CA GLU A 21 21.12 -4.91 0.20
C GLU A 21 22.12 -4.69 -0.94
N LEU A 22 22.43 -5.74 -1.70
CA LEU A 22 23.35 -5.69 -2.84
C LEU A 22 22.80 -4.78 -3.94
N VAL A 23 21.52 -4.91 -4.29
CA VAL A 23 20.86 -4.05 -5.30
C VAL A 23 20.88 -2.59 -4.85
N ALA A 24 20.58 -2.32 -3.58
CA ALA A 24 20.64 -0.97 -3.03
C ALA A 24 22.07 -0.39 -3.05
N GLU A 25 23.09 -1.18 -2.75
CA GLU A 25 24.49 -0.75 -2.82
C GLU A 25 24.93 -0.43 -4.25
N LEU A 26 24.61 -1.31 -5.20
CA LEU A 26 24.90 -1.08 -6.62
C LEU A 26 24.21 0.18 -7.14
N ASN A 27 22.95 0.41 -6.72
CA ASN A 27 22.22 1.63 -7.06
C ASN A 27 22.92 2.89 -6.51
N ARG A 28 23.35 2.88 -5.24
CA ARG A 28 24.13 3.98 -4.62
C ARG A 28 25.45 4.26 -5.34
N MET A 29 26.04 3.26 -5.98
CA MET A 29 27.23 3.41 -6.83
C MET A 29 26.92 3.97 -8.24
N GLY A 30 25.67 4.39 -8.49
CA GLY A 30 25.23 4.93 -9.78
C GLY A 30 24.96 3.87 -10.84
N ARG A 31 24.71 2.61 -10.45
CA ARG A 31 24.39 1.54 -11.41
C ARG A 31 22.88 1.44 -11.64
N THR A 32 22.48 1.47 -12.91
CA THR A 32 21.13 1.06 -13.33
C THR A 32 20.99 -0.45 -13.29
N ILE A 33 19.92 -0.92 -12.66
CA ILE A 33 19.61 -2.34 -12.46
C ILE A 33 18.15 -2.54 -12.90
N VAL A 34 17.92 -3.50 -13.79
CA VAL A 34 16.58 -3.93 -14.21
C VAL A 34 16.34 -5.31 -13.61
N ILE A 35 15.21 -5.48 -12.93
CA ILE A 35 14.82 -6.73 -12.28
C ILE A 35 13.45 -7.13 -12.83
N SER A 36 13.33 -8.33 -13.39
CA SER A 36 12.03 -8.97 -13.63
C SER A 36 11.68 -9.87 -12.45
N SER A 37 10.42 -9.79 -12.01
CA SER A 37 9.80 -10.71 -11.08
C SER A 37 8.31 -10.76 -11.36
N HIS A 38 7.71 -11.93 -11.23
CA HIS A 38 6.26 -12.12 -11.21
C HIS A 38 5.66 -11.95 -9.79
N ILE A 39 6.51 -11.70 -8.77
CA ILE A 39 6.12 -11.54 -7.37
C ILE A 39 6.42 -10.10 -6.93
N LEU A 40 5.40 -9.24 -6.97
CA LEU A 40 5.55 -7.80 -6.65
C LEU A 40 6.13 -7.55 -5.25
N SER A 41 5.83 -8.40 -4.27
CA SER A 41 6.31 -8.24 -2.89
C SER A 41 7.82 -8.43 -2.76
N GLU A 42 8.46 -9.05 -3.75
CA GLU A 42 9.92 -9.14 -3.84
C GLU A 42 10.53 -7.84 -4.36
N LEU A 43 9.80 -7.10 -5.21
CA LEU A 43 10.23 -5.82 -5.73
C LEU A 43 10.00 -4.68 -4.73
N GLU A 44 9.08 -4.89 -3.78
CA GLU A 44 8.74 -3.91 -2.75
C GLU A 44 9.96 -3.61 -1.86
N GLY A 45 10.44 -2.35 -1.95
CA GLY A 45 11.64 -1.90 -1.25
C GLY A 45 12.97 -2.21 -1.95
N MET A 46 12.95 -2.78 -3.16
CA MET A 46 14.13 -2.95 -4.03
C MET A 46 14.13 -1.97 -5.23
N CYS A 47 12.94 -1.57 -5.67
CA CYS A 47 12.76 -0.79 -6.89
C CYS A 47 12.41 0.67 -6.61
N SER A 48 12.93 1.59 -7.43
CA SER A 48 12.50 3.00 -7.46
C SER A 48 11.42 3.27 -8.50
N HIS A 49 11.42 2.48 -9.58
CA HIS A 49 10.46 2.53 -10.67
C HIS A 49 9.92 1.13 -10.91
N LEU A 50 8.67 1.05 -11.33
CA LEU A 50 7.97 -0.19 -11.66
C LEU A 50 7.34 -0.05 -13.04
N ALA A 51 7.43 -1.11 -13.84
CA ALA A 51 6.66 -1.27 -15.05
C ALA A 51 5.97 -2.64 -15.02
N VAL A 52 4.67 -2.66 -15.30
CA VAL A 52 3.86 -3.87 -15.40
C VAL A 52 3.62 -4.16 -16.87
N ILE A 53 3.95 -5.38 -17.28
CA ILE A 53 3.75 -5.85 -18.65
C ILE A 53 2.67 -6.92 -18.64
N ASP A 54 1.65 -6.73 -19.47
CA ASP A 54 0.59 -7.70 -19.72
C ASP A 54 0.39 -7.89 -21.23
N HIS A 55 0.25 -9.13 -21.68
CA HIS A 55 0.15 -9.51 -23.10
C HIS A 55 1.16 -8.79 -24.03
N GLY A 56 2.39 -8.60 -23.55
CA GLY A 56 3.48 -7.95 -24.32
C GLY A 56 3.37 -6.42 -24.43
N LYS A 57 2.49 -5.78 -23.65
CA LYS A 57 2.34 -4.32 -23.59
C LYS A 57 2.57 -3.82 -22.17
N VAL A 58 3.18 -2.65 -22.04
CA VAL A 58 3.26 -1.96 -20.74
C VAL A 58 1.88 -1.42 -20.41
N VAL A 59 1.29 -1.90 -19.32
CA VAL A 59 -0.04 -1.46 -18.85
C VAL A 59 0.07 -0.39 -17.76
N VAL A 60 1.19 -0.36 -17.03
CA VAL A 60 1.46 0.58 -15.95
C VAL A 60 2.95 0.86 -15.92
N GLU A 61 3.36 2.12 -15.82
CA GLU A 61 4.74 2.51 -15.52
C GLU A 61 4.79 3.76 -14.64
N GLY A 62 5.80 3.85 -13.79
CA GLY A 62 6.03 5.03 -12.96
C GLY A 62 6.98 4.76 -11.80
N THR A 63 7.22 5.77 -10.97
CA THR A 63 7.89 5.56 -9.69
C THR A 63 6.98 4.78 -8.74
N VAL A 64 7.58 4.04 -7.80
CA VAL A 64 6.81 3.32 -6.77
C VAL A 64 5.91 4.27 -5.98
N ASP A 65 6.38 5.48 -5.70
CA ASP A 65 5.62 6.50 -4.99
C ASP A 65 4.45 7.06 -5.81
N GLU A 66 4.65 7.32 -7.11
CA GLU A 66 3.56 7.74 -8.01
C GLU A 66 2.49 6.67 -8.13
N LEU A 67 2.86 5.40 -8.25
CA LEU A 67 1.90 4.31 -8.37
C LEU A 67 1.12 4.10 -7.06
N ARG A 68 1.76 4.30 -5.90
CA ARG A 68 1.10 4.25 -4.59
C ARG A 68 0.14 5.41 -4.34
N ASN A 69 0.49 6.60 -4.83
CA ASN A 69 -0.29 7.82 -4.65
C ASN A 69 -1.35 8.03 -5.75
N GLY A 70 -1.14 7.43 -6.93
CA GLY A 70 -1.96 7.56 -8.13
C GLY A 70 -3.30 6.83 -8.06
N ALA A 71 -3.49 5.93 -7.09
CA ALA A 71 -4.80 5.42 -6.70
C ALA A 71 -5.56 6.49 -5.89
N VAL A 72 -5.80 7.62 -6.55
CA VAL A 72 -6.45 8.80 -5.99
C VAL A 72 -7.90 8.48 -5.68
N GLY A 73 -8.28 8.60 -4.41
CA GLY A 73 -9.68 8.69 -4.01
C GLY A 73 -9.90 8.32 -2.56
N HIS A 74 -9.25 7.27 -2.07
CA HIS A 74 -9.54 6.72 -0.75
C HIS A 74 -8.29 6.17 -0.07
N ARG A 75 -7.83 6.87 0.97
CA ARG A 75 -6.77 6.40 1.86
C ARG A 75 -7.39 5.50 2.92
N THR A 76 -6.71 4.42 3.28
CA THR A 76 -7.18 3.51 4.33
C THR A 76 -6.40 3.76 5.61
N VAL A 77 -7.09 3.88 6.74
CA VAL A 77 -6.49 3.93 8.06
C VAL A 77 -6.94 2.70 8.82
N ARG A 78 -5.98 2.09 9.50
CA ARG A 78 -6.21 1.08 10.52
C ARG A 78 -6.16 1.72 11.90
N VAL A 79 -7.23 1.58 12.66
CA VAL A 79 -7.29 2.05 14.05
C VAL A 79 -7.51 0.85 14.95
N ARG A 80 -6.63 0.69 15.93
CA ARG A 80 -6.84 -0.29 17.00
C ARG A 80 -7.31 0.45 18.25
N VAL A 81 -8.39 -0.03 18.85
CA VAL A 81 -8.99 0.55 20.06
C VAL A 81 -9.16 -0.54 21.11
N HIS A 82 -9.50 -0.15 22.34
CA HIS A 82 -9.90 -1.13 23.35
C HIS A 82 -11.20 -1.85 22.93
N GLU A 83 -11.35 -3.14 23.24
CA GLU A 83 -12.50 -3.97 22.83
C GLU A 83 -13.86 -3.34 23.19
N THR A 84 -13.93 -2.68 24.36
CA THR A 84 -15.16 -2.01 24.82
C THR A 84 -15.51 -0.73 24.06
N ALA A 85 -14.60 -0.19 23.25
CA ALA A 85 -14.79 1.05 22.50
C ALA A 85 -15.00 0.82 21.00
N VAL A 86 -14.95 -0.43 20.53
CA VAL A 86 -15.06 -0.78 19.11
C VAL A 86 -16.37 -0.28 18.51
N GLU A 87 -17.50 -0.56 19.14
CA GLU A 87 -18.82 -0.16 18.65
C GLU A 87 -18.97 1.38 18.61
N THR A 88 -18.55 2.06 19.69
CA THR A 88 -18.55 3.53 19.74
C THR A 88 -17.64 4.14 18.67
N THR A 89 -16.48 3.53 18.43
CA THR A 89 -15.51 3.97 17.42
C THR A 89 -16.08 3.79 16.02
N GLU A 90 -16.69 2.64 15.72
CA GLU A 90 -17.32 2.38 14.43
C GLU A 90 -18.43 3.40 14.15
N LEU A 91 -19.32 3.62 15.11
CA LEU A 91 -20.41 4.60 14.99
C LEU A 91 -19.87 6.01 14.75
N TRP A 92 -18.85 6.41 15.52
CA TRP A 92 -18.22 7.72 15.37
C TRP A 92 -17.55 7.89 14.01
N LEU A 93 -16.84 6.86 13.51
CA LEU A 93 -16.20 6.87 12.20
C LEU A 93 -17.22 7.00 11.07
N ARG A 94 -18.35 6.28 11.16
CA ARG A 94 -19.44 6.36 10.16
C ARG A 94 -20.14 7.70 10.14
N ASP A 95 -20.08 8.48 11.22
CA ASP A 95 -20.66 9.83 11.31
C ASP A 95 -19.74 10.90 10.68
N GLN A 96 -18.47 10.58 10.41
CA GLN A 96 -17.55 11.55 9.80
C GLN A 96 -17.83 11.72 8.30
N PRO A 97 -17.99 12.95 7.80
CA PRO A 97 -18.35 13.20 6.41
C PRO A 97 -17.27 12.79 5.41
N GLU A 98 -16.00 12.73 5.84
CA GLU A 98 -14.88 12.32 5.00
C GLU A 98 -14.69 10.81 4.93
N VAL A 99 -15.34 10.04 5.82
CA VAL A 99 -15.19 8.60 5.93
C VAL A 99 -16.20 7.89 5.03
N GLY A 100 -15.73 6.95 4.21
CA GLY A 100 -16.54 6.17 3.28
C GLY A 100 -16.95 4.81 3.85
N SER A 101 -16.07 3.82 3.68
CA SER A 101 -16.31 2.46 4.19
C SER A 101 -15.59 2.26 5.52
N VAL A 102 -16.29 1.67 6.50
CA VAL A 102 -15.72 1.21 7.78
C VAL A 102 -15.97 -0.29 7.89
N THR A 103 -14.92 -1.05 8.20
CA THR A 103 -14.94 -2.48 8.48
C THR A 103 -14.36 -2.71 9.86
N VAL A 104 -14.98 -3.60 10.64
CA VAL A 104 -14.57 -3.91 12.01
C VAL A 104 -14.20 -5.37 12.11
N GLU A 105 -13.01 -5.63 12.65
CA GLU A 105 -12.52 -6.96 12.99
C GLU A 105 -11.99 -6.95 14.43
N ARG A 106 -12.76 -7.52 15.37
CA ARG A 106 -12.42 -7.57 16.81
C ARG A 106 -12.16 -6.18 17.39
N ASP A 107 -10.91 -5.87 17.73
CA ASP A 107 -10.45 -4.62 18.33
C ASP A 107 -9.92 -3.61 17.29
N VAL A 108 -10.05 -3.92 16.00
CA VAL A 108 -9.52 -3.14 14.88
C VAL A 108 -10.65 -2.61 14.00
N CYS A 109 -10.63 -1.31 13.71
CA CYS A 109 -11.48 -0.64 12.74
C CYS A 109 -10.62 -0.19 11.56
N ASP A 110 -10.86 -0.75 10.38
CA ASP A 110 -10.27 -0.30 9.12
C ASP A 110 -11.27 0.61 8.40
N PHE A 111 -10.88 1.82 8.06
CA PHE A 111 -11.75 2.75 7.33
C PHE A 111 -11.06 3.45 6.18
N LYS A 112 -11.85 3.76 5.14
CA LYS A 112 -11.43 4.59 4.02
C LYS A 112 -11.88 6.02 4.23
N PHE A 113 -11.03 6.99 3.93
CA PHE A 113 -11.40 8.41 3.94
C PHE A 113 -10.94 9.12 2.66
N ALA A 114 -11.69 10.15 2.28
CA ALA A 114 -11.35 11.04 1.17
C ALA A 114 -10.52 12.21 1.68
N GLY A 115 -9.32 12.42 1.13
CA GLY A 115 -8.45 13.52 1.50
C GLY A 115 -6.96 13.17 1.51
N ASP A 116 -6.17 14.09 2.07
CA ASP A 116 -4.73 13.98 2.24
C ASP A 116 -4.35 13.70 3.71
N ASP A 117 -3.06 13.80 4.02
CA ASP A 117 -2.55 13.61 5.38
C ASP A 117 -3.13 14.64 6.37
N THR A 118 -3.50 15.83 5.90
CA THR A 118 -4.12 16.88 6.72
C THR A 118 -5.50 16.43 7.21
N VAL A 119 -6.32 15.86 6.32
CA VAL A 119 -7.63 15.30 6.68
C VAL A 119 -7.48 14.12 7.63
N GLY A 120 -6.53 13.22 7.36
CA GLY A 120 -6.24 12.09 8.23
C GLY A 120 -5.82 12.51 9.65
N ALA A 121 -4.99 13.55 9.77
CA ALA A 121 -4.56 14.10 11.05
C ALA A 121 -5.73 14.75 11.82
N GLU A 122 -6.63 15.46 11.12
CA GLU A 122 -7.79 16.07 11.75
C GLU A 122 -8.83 15.03 12.22
N LEU A 123 -8.98 13.92 11.48
CA LEU A 123 -9.79 12.77 11.93
C LEU A 123 -9.23 12.18 13.22
N LEU A 124 -7.91 11.95 13.30
CA LEU A 124 -7.28 11.48 14.54
C LEU A 124 -7.51 12.47 15.69
N ARG A 125 -7.35 13.77 15.43
CA ARG A 125 -7.57 14.81 16.45
C ARG A 125 -9.00 14.80 16.98
N ARG A 126 -10.01 14.71 16.10
CA ARG A 126 -11.42 14.62 16.50
C ARG A 126 -11.72 13.33 17.25
N ALA A 127 -11.12 12.20 16.88
CA ALA A 127 -11.27 10.93 17.59
C ALA A 127 -10.77 11.03 19.04
N ILE A 128 -9.59 11.61 19.25
CA ILE A 128 -9.05 11.86 20.60
C ILE A 128 -9.93 12.86 21.37
N GLY A 129 -10.44 13.90 20.71
CA GLY A 129 -11.37 14.86 21.32
C GLY A 129 -12.73 14.26 21.70
N ALA A 130 -13.09 13.12 21.13
CA ALA A 130 -14.30 12.35 21.45
C ALA A 130 -14.06 11.26 22.51
N ASP A 131 -12.92 11.29 23.20
CA ASP A 131 -12.51 10.31 24.22
C ASP A 131 -12.46 8.86 23.69
N ILE A 132 -12.20 8.66 22.40
CA ILE A 132 -11.99 7.33 21.83
C ILE A 132 -10.62 6.81 22.28
N PRO A 133 -10.55 5.64 22.96
CA PRO A 133 -9.29 5.09 23.45
C PRO A 133 -8.51 4.41 22.32
N VAL A 134 -7.89 5.24 21.47
CA VAL A 134 -7.03 4.81 20.36
C VAL A 134 -5.73 4.24 20.91
N PHE A 135 -5.47 2.98 20.61
CA PHE A 135 -4.19 2.32 20.89
C PHE A 135 -3.20 2.52 19.74
N GLU A 136 -3.66 2.40 18.49
CA GLU A 136 -2.83 2.50 17.29
C GLU A 136 -3.60 3.20 16.17
N TRP A 137 -2.94 4.09 15.45
CA TRP A 137 -3.46 4.78 14.27
C TRP A 137 -2.44 4.70 13.14
N THR A 138 -2.69 3.80 12.19
CA THR A 138 -1.74 3.47 11.13
C THR A 138 -2.36 3.75 9.78
N LEU A 139 -1.80 4.71 9.04
CA LEU A 139 -2.13 4.89 7.64
C LEU A 139 -1.65 3.66 6.86
N GLN A 140 -2.57 2.93 6.25
CA GLN A 140 -2.24 1.80 5.41
C GLN A 140 -1.77 2.35 4.06
N GLY A 141 -0.49 2.15 3.76
CA GLY A 141 0.01 2.31 2.39
C GLY A 141 -0.64 1.25 1.50
N GLN A 142 -0.89 1.58 0.24
CA GLN A 142 -1.28 0.56 -0.73
C GLN A 142 -0.05 -0.29 -1.07
N SER A 143 -0.19 -1.61 -0.98
CA SER A 143 0.85 -2.52 -1.47
C SER A 143 0.90 -2.48 -3.00
N LEU A 144 2.06 -2.78 -3.58
CA LEU A 144 2.19 -2.84 -5.04
C LEU A 144 1.26 -3.91 -5.66
N GLU A 145 0.99 -5.00 -4.95
CA GLU A 145 0.02 -6.03 -5.35
C GLU A 145 -1.39 -5.46 -5.45
N SER A 146 -1.80 -4.67 -4.46
CA SER A 146 -3.15 -4.09 -4.41
C SER A 146 -3.36 -3.12 -5.58
N ILE A 147 -2.34 -2.32 -5.88
CA ILE A 147 -2.32 -1.40 -7.03
C ILE A 147 -2.41 -2.19 -8.33
N PHE A 148 -1.59 -3.23 -8.49
CA PHE A 148 -1.63 -4.12 -9.66
C PHE A 148 -3.01 -4.77 -9.85
N MET A 149 -3.61 -5.29 -8.78
CA MET A 149 -4.95 -5.89 -8.83
C MET A 149 -6.00 -4.86 -9.25
N SER A 150 -5.96 -3.63 -8.72
CA SER A 150 -6.91 -2.59 -9.11
C SER A 150 -6.80 -2.19 -10.59
N LEU A 151 -5.57 -2.17 -11.13
CA LEU A 151 -5.29 -1.75 -12.51
C LEU A 151 -5.61 -2.86 -13.52
N THR A 152 -5.38 -4.13 -13.17
CA THR A 152 -5.73 -5.28 -14.01
C THR A 152 -7.22 -5.60 -13.98
N VAL A 153 -7.89 -5.45 -12.83
CA VAL A 153 -9.35 -5.63 -12.73
C VAL A 153 -10.10 -4.51 -13.46
N GLY A 154 -9.57 -3.28 -13.47
CA GLY A 154 -10.15 -2.16 -14.23
C GLY A 154 -9.94 -2.26 -15.75
N ALA A 155 -8.93 -3.01 -16.21
CA ALA A 155 -8.63 -3.20 -17.63
C ALA A 155 -9.38 -4.37 -18.29
N GLY A 156 -10.00 -5.26 -17.49
CA GLY A 156 -10.75 -6.44 -17.97
C GLY A 156 -12.25 -6.23 -18.20
N GLY A 157 -12.70 -4.98 -18.29
CA GLY A 157 -14.11 -4.60 -18.41
C GLY A 157 -14.68 -4.53 -19.83
N ASP A 158 -14.13 -5.28 -20.78
CA ASP A 158 -14.73 -5.51 -22.11
C ASP A 158 -14.29 -6.90 -22.60
N GLU A 159 -15.08 -7.93 -22.29
CA GLU A 159 -15.32 -9.14 -23.11
C GLU A 159 -16.10 -10.19 -22.28
N LEU A 160 -17.43 -10.11 -22.36
CA LEU A 160 -18.35 -11.26 -22.40
C LEU A 160 -19.42 -10.99 -23.46
#